data_AF-A0A531MK54-F1
#
_entry.id   AF-A0A531MK54-F1
#
_cell.length_a   1.000
_cell.length_b   1.000
_cell.length_c   1.000
_cell.angle_alpha   90.00
_cell.angle_beta   90.00
_cell.angle_gamma   90.00
#
_symmetry.space_group_name_H-M   'P 1'
#
loop_
_entity.id
_entity.type
_entity.pdbx_description
1 polymer ?
#
loop_
_entity_poly.entity_id
_entity_poly.type
_entity_poly.pdbx_seq_one_letter_code
_entity_poly.pdbx_strand_id
1 'polypeptide(L)' 'VKPGLAMAGVKRISLGPWLTNFAYGMLETAAREIQQDGTFGFTRAAMPFGKLQALYGKSQG' A
#
# COMPACT_ATOMS: atom_id res chain seq x y z
N VAL A 1 -20.50 16.42 5.31
CA VAL A 1 -19.81 15.20 4.83
C VAL A 1 -20.21 15.00 3.37
N LYS A 2 -19.26 15.01 2.42
CA LYS A 2 -19.58 14.78 1.00
C LYS A 2 -20.03 13.31 0.86
N PRO A 3 -21.13 13.00 0.14
CA PRO A 3 -21.53 11.62 -0.07
C PRO A 3 -20.36 10.85 -0.68
N GLY A 4 -19.96 9.72 -0.09
CA GLY A 4 -18.96 8.84 -0.71
C GLY A 4 -19.41 8.41 -2.10
N LEU A 5 -18.49 8.05 -2.99
CA LEU A 5 -18.82 7.70 -4.39
C LEU A 5 -19.93 6.63 -4.50
N ALA A 6 -20.10 5.78 -3.47
CA ALA A 6 -21.20 4.83 -3.35
C ALA A 6 -22.61 5.47 -3.38
N MET A 7 -22.79 6.68 -2.85
CA MET A 7 -24.06 7.41 -2.86
C MET A 7 -24.35 8.13 -4.19
N ALA A 8 -23.37 8.22 -5.08
CA ALA A 8 -23.46 8.98 -6.33
C ALA A 8 -23.91 8.14 -7.55
N GLY A 9 -24.23 6.85 -7.36
CA GLY A 9 -24.70 5.97 -8.44
C GLY A 9 -23.65 5.60 -9.50
N VAL A 10 -22.36 5.84 -9.23
CA VAL A 10 -21.27 5.54 -10.17
C VAL A 10 -20.98 4.04 -10.24
N LYS A 11 -21.00 3.49 -11.45
CA LYS A 11 -20.78 2.06 -11.72
C LYS A 11 -19.31 1.61 -11.67
N ARG A 12 -18.36 2.53 -11.84
CA ARG A 12 -16.91 2.25 -11.81
C ARG A 12 -16.14 3.49 -11.39
N ILE A 13 -15.07 3.27 -10.64
CA ILE A 13 -14.14 4.31 -10.17
C ILE A 13 -12.75 3.95 -10.70
N SER A 14 -12.12 4.85 -11.45
CA SER A 14 -10.72 4.72 -11.84
C SER A 14 -9.84 5.36 -10.77
N LEU A 15 -8.77 4.68 -10.38
CA LEU A 15 -7.76 5.23 -9.46
C LEU A 15 -6.58 5.89 -10.20
N GLY A 16 -6.54 5.77 -11.53
CA GLY A 16 -5.39 6.22 -12.32
C GLY A 16 -4.07 5.65 -11.76
N PRO A 17 -3.00 6.44 -11.68
CA PRO A 17 -1.69 5.98 -11.22
C PRO A 17 -1.54 5.99 -9.68
N TRP A 18 -2.60 6.29 -8.91
CA TRP A 18 -2.45 6.62 -7.48
C TRP A 18 -1.85 5.48 -6.65
N LEU A 19 -2.22 4.23 -6.93
CA LEU A 19 -1.63 3.07 -6.23
C LEU A 19 -0.15 2.91 -6.54
N THR A 20 0.25 3.11 -7.79
CA THR A 20 1.66 3.07 -8.20
C THR A 20 2.44 4.20 -7.52
N ASN A 21 1.95 5.43 -7.57
CA ASN A 21 2.61 6.57 -6.92
C ASN A 21 2.79 6.35 -5.42
N PHE A 22 1.76 5.80 -4.75
CA PHE A 22 1.84 5.48 -3.33
C PHE A 22 2.91 4.42 -3.03
N ALA A 23 2.93 3.33 -3.80
CA ALA A 23 3.91 2.26 -3.63
C ALA A 23 5.35 2.77 -3.79
N TYR A 24 5.61 3.58 -4.82
CA TYR A 24 6.94 4.14 -5.07
C TYR A 24 7.33 5.20 -4.03
N GLY A 25 6.40 6.02 -3.53
CA GLY A 25 6.68 6.97 -2.45
C GLY A 25 7.05 6.27 -1.14
N MET A 26 6.39 5.16 -0.80
CA MET A 26 6.75 4.34 0.36
C MET A 26 8.11 3.69 0.21
N LEU A 27 8.44 3.21 -1.00
CA LEU A 27 9.75 2.64 -1.31
C LEU A 27 10.86 3.70 -1.20
N GLU A 28 10.64 4.89 -1.75
CA GLU A 28 11.58 6.01 -1.65
C GLU A 28 11.81 6.40 -0.19
N THR A 29 10.74 6.49 0.61
CA THR A 29 10.82 6.81 2.05
C THR A 29 11.66 5.78 2.80
N ALA A 30 11.41 4.48 2.57
CA ALA A 30 12.18 3.40 3.19
C ALA A 30 13.65 3.43 2.74
N ALA A 31 13.91 3.63 1.45
CA ALA A 31 15.28 3.69 0.92
C ALA A 31 16.07 4.88 1.48
N ARG A 32 15.41 6.04 1.66
CA ARG A 32 16.02 7.23 2.29
C ARG A 32 16.35 6.97 3.75
N GLU A 33 15.43 6.40 4.53
CA GLU A 33 15.68 6.06 5.94
C GLU A 33 16.87 5.10 6.09
N ILE A 34 16.92 4.03 5.28
CA ILE A 34 18.03 3.07 5.32
C ILE A 34 19.37 3.75 5.00
N GLN A 35 19.40 4.61 3.99
CA GLN A 35 20.65 5.26 3.55
C GLN A 35 21.11 6.39 4.49
N GLN A 36 20.18 7.17 5.05
CA GLN A 36 20.50 8.37 5.82
C GLN A 36 20.65 8.08 7.32
N ASP A 37 19.74 7.28 7.86
CA ASP A 37 19.62 7.07 9.31
C ASP A 37 20.09 5.68 9.74
N GLY A 38 20.20 4.72 8.80
CA GLY A 38 20.55 3.34 9.10
C GLY A 38 19.47 2.59 9.90
N THR A 39 18.23 3.08 9.87
CA THR A 39 17.10 2.52 10.64
C THR A 39 16.05 1.86 9.75
N PHE A 40 15.15 1.09 10.38
CA PHE A 40 14.09 0.31 9.72
C PHE A 40 12.70 0.67 10.25
N GLY A 41 12.49 1.91 10.64
CA GLY A 41 11.24 2.45 11.18
C GLY A 41 10.05 2.35 10.21
N PHE A 42 10.29 2.41 8.90
CA PHE A 42 9.27 2.20 7.86
C PHE A 42 8.53 0.86 8.03
N THR A 43 9.14 -0.14 8.67
CA THR A 43 8.51 -1.45 8.90
C THR A 43 7.23 -1.36 9.72
N ARG A 44 7.06 -0.31 10.53
CA ARG A 44 5.80 -0.05 11.28
C ARG A 44 4.61 0.25 10.39
N ALA A 45 4.85 0.81 9.20
CA ALA A 45 3.83 1.10 8.20
C ALA A 45 3.67 -0.03 7.17
N ALA A 46 4.64 -0.98 7.12
CA ALA A 46 4.62 -2.09 6.18
C ALA A 46 3.58 -3.14 6.56
N MET A 47 3.07 -3.87 5.56
CA MET A 47 2.22 -5.03 5.82
C MET A 47 3.03 -6.11 6.56
N PRO A 48 2.53 -6.67 7.69
CA PRO A 48 3.23 -7.73 8.38
C PRO A 48 3.46 -8.95 7.47
N PHE A 49 4.65 -9.55 7.54
CA PHE A 49 5.00 -10.71 6.71
C PHE A 49 4.00 -11.87 6.86
N GLY A 50 3.52 -12.16 8.07
CA GLY A 50 2.51 -13.19 8.29
C GLY A 50 1.20 -12.96 7.53
N LYS A 51 0.81 -11.69 7.31
CA LYS A 51 -0.37 -11.35 6.50
C LYS A 51 -0.11 -11.58 5.01
N LEU A 52 1.09 -11.27 4.53
CA LEU A 52 1.51 -11.58 3.15
C LEU A 52 1.55 -13.10 2.92
N GLN A 53 2.10 -13.86 3.88
CA GLN A 53 2.09 -15.32 3.83
C GLN A 53 0.67 -15.90 3.80
N ALA A 54 -0.28 -15.32 4.57
CA ALA A 54 -1.67 -15.75 4.49
C ALA A 54 -2.34 -15.42 3.15
N LEU A 55 -1.98 -14.29 2.53
CA LEU A 55 -2.48 -13.86 1.22
C LEU A 55 -1.94 -14.72 0.07
N TYR A 56 -0.67 -15.12 0.14
CA TYR A 56 0.04 -15.74 -0.99
C TYR A 56 0.54 -17.18 -0.76
N GLY A 57 0.49 -17.67 0.47
CA GLY A 57 1.05 -18.97 0.86
C GLY A 57 0.15 -20.18 0.59
N LYS A 58 -1.08 -19.98 0.11
CA LYS A 58 -1.90 -21.07 -0.44
C LYS A 58 -1.75 -21.09 -1.96
N SER A 59 -1.10 -22.13 -2.48
CA SER A 59 -1.39 -22.59 -3.83
C SER A 59 -2.88 -22.90 -3.86
N GLN A 60 -3.63 -22.22 -4.72
CA GLN A 60 -4.95 -22.70 -5.13
C GLN A 60 -4.74 -24.15 -5.59
N GLY A 61 -5.34 -25.11 -4.88
CA GLY A 61 -5.50 -26.48 -5.36
C GLY A 61 -6.65 -26.53 -6.33
#